data_AF-A0A1B9GIF6-F1
#
_entry.id   AF-A0A1B9GIF6-F1
#
_cell.length_a   1.000
_cell.length_b   1.000
_cell.length_c   1.000
_cell.angle_alpha   90.00
_cell.angle_beta   90.00
_cell.angle_gamma   90.00
#
_symmetry.space_group_name_H-M   'P 1'
#
loop_
_entity.id
_entity.type
_entity.pdbx_description
1 polymer ?
#
loop_
_entity_poly.entity_id
_entity_poly.type
_entity_poly.pdbx_seq_one_letter_code
_entity_poly.pdbx_strand_id
1 'polypeptide(L)'
;MIALGSLALQNKDVQSRATSLWKLVNRNITTSWEQLIENQGRYDPCKGTNLIQTVVTGLLFASASADPSVLNQACMTLANGLHWARIAGILTPEVINQNLLPKLDQPVTPLQLDMRWRQWTVLEDLKRAISTIYLLDPTLALATESSCIARHLDNPCGCVWDDEPSYAALNAEQWKNSIDRCRSSFAPLNNLSIADLYQYLFSDDPSWDTDLTTVGMMARQALLAGLASLIIDANQSHHGSFDLARRDLGSIGRALLRYYDIFIHRTDDSRSLSVLVGHWHHTAILFGYAIAKQQRLARQSIWTLPLGRHLLLHANAIRHFFESFQLGRAKVPHFIQVQILQSAAFVFRDYVAYSSSKPSDDPSQIFVGRYSLNLEVDWASLNRTTGLVYSAMPVDAGSHGAPDVASLLREEAFIKVNNIVPVINGFSSLGNQDLGPFITILYGLGRTHPRAGEIAVQLEQSARII
;
A
#
# COMPACT_ATOMS: atom_id res chain seq x y z
N MET A 1 -17.50 3.53 -15.67
CA MET A 1 -17.30 2.11 -16.06
C MET A 1 -16.72 1.93 -17.46
N ILE A 2 -17.23 2.56 -18.52
CA ILE A 2 -16.69 2.41 -19.90
C ILE A 2 -15.19 2.76 -19.97
N ALA A 3 -14.77 3.88 -19.36
CA ALA A 3 -13.36 4.27 -19.33
C ALA A 3 -12.48 3.27 -18.55
N LEU A 4 -12.95 2.72 -17.42
CA LEU A 4 -12.20 1.68 -16.69
C LEU A 4 -12.09 0.38 -17.50
N GLY A 5 -13.19 -0.09 -18.10
CA GLY A 5 -13.18 -1.30 -18.93
C GLY A 5 -12.28 -1.17 -20.15
N SER A 6 -12.10 0.05 -20.67
CA SER A 6 -11.18 0.34 -21.75
C SER A 6 -9.71 0.07 -21.41
N LEU A 7 -9.31 0.18 -20.13
CA LEU A 7 -7.94 -0.08 -19.70
C LEU A 7 -7.59 -1.57 -19.85
N ALA A 8 -8.59 -2.45 -19.76
CA ALA A 8 -8.41 -3.88 -20.02
C ALA A 8 -8.29 -4.20 -21.52
N LEU A 9 -8.68 -3.27 -22.40
CA LEU A 9 -8.60 -3.44 -23.85
C LEU A 9 -7.23 -2.95 -24.33
N GLN A 10 -6.46 -3.86 -24.94
CA GLN A 10 -5.08 -3.62 -25.42
C GLN A 10 -5.03 -2.79 -26.72
N ASN A 11 -5.96 -1.85 -26.92
CA ASN A 11 -6.07 -1.03 -28.13
C ASN A 11 -5.80 0.45 -27.81
N LYS A 12 -4.76 1.03 -28.43
CA LYS A 12 -4.34 2.43 -28.23
C LYS A 12 -5.44 3.44 -28.57
N ASP A 13 -6.25 3.19 -29.59
CA ASP A 13 -7.36 4.08 -29.97
C ASP A 13 -8.44 4.08 -28.89
N VAL A 14 -8.71 2.91 -28.32
CA VAL A 14 -9.68 2.74 -27.23
C VAL A 14 -9.18 3.45 -25.97
N GLN A 15 -7.89 3.32 -25.64
CA GLN A 15 -7.26 4.03 -24.51
C GLN A 15 -7.29 5.56 -24.70
N SER A 16 -7.03 6.04 -25.92
CA SER A 16 -7.12 7.48 -26.26
C SER A 16 -8.54 8.03 -26.11
N ARG A 17 -9.54 7.30 -26.61
CA ARG A 17 -10.97 7.65 -26.43
C ARG A 17 -11.38 7.64 -24.97
N ALA A 18 -10.92 6.67 -24.21
CA ALA A 18 -11.20 6.60 -22.78
C ALA A 18 -10.53 7.71 -21.98
N THR A 19 -9.32 8.11 -22.34
CA THR A 19 -8.64 9.26 -21.76
C THR A 19 -9.42 10.54 -22.03
N SER A 20 -9.91 10.72 -23.27
CA SER A 20 -10.78 11.85 -23.62
C SER A 20 -12.08 11.84 -22.81
N LEU A 21 -12.73 10.68 -22.67
CA LEU A 21 -13.93 10.51 -21.87
C LEU A 21 -13.68 10.81 -20.40
N TRP A 22 -12.58 10.32 -19.84
CA TRP A 22 -12.19 10.60 -18.47
C TRP A 22 -11.98 12.09 -18.25
N LYS A 23 -11.25 12.79 -19.14
CA LYS A 23 -11.02 14.24 -19.07
C LYS A 23 -12.34 15.02 -19.12
N LEU A 24 -13.27 14.61 -19.97
CA LEU A 24 -14.61 15.21 -20.05
C LEU A 24 -15.38 15.04 -18.74
N VAL A 25 -15.45 13.82 -18.21
CA VAL A 25 -16.14 13.52 -16.95
C VAL A 25 -15.50 14.28 -15.79
N ASN A 26 -14.17 14.25 -15.68
CA ASN A 26 -13.45 14.91 -14.60
C ASN A 26 -13.63 16.43 -14.63
N ARG A 27 -13.64 17.02 -15.83
CA ARG A 27 -13.96 18.45 -16.02
C ARG A 27 -15.38 18.75 -15.55
N ASN A 28 -16.38 17.98 -15.98
CA ASN A 28 -17.76 18.19 -15.58
C ASN A 28 -17.96 18.06 -14.07
N ILE A 29 -17.34 17.06 -13.43
CA ILE A 29 -17.35 16.91 -11.97
C ILE A 29 -16.76 18.15 -11.32
N THR A 30 -15.59 18.60 -11.78
CA THR A 30 -14.90 19.77 -11.23
C THR A 30 -15.72 21.06 -11.38
N THR A 31 -16.49 21.22 -12.46
CA THR A 31 -17.29 22.43 -12.70
C THR A 31 -18.70 22.38 -12.10
N SER A 32 -19.21 21.19 -11.76
CA SER A 32 -20.61 20.99 -11.36
C SER A 32 -20.75 20.27 -10.02
N TRP A 33 -19.67 20.17 -9.23
CA TRP A 33 -19.66 19.45 -7.96
C TRP A 33 -20.70 19.96 -6.97
N GLU A 34 -20.99 21.27 -6.94
CA GLU A 34 -21.99 21.88 -6.05
C GLU A 34 -23.40 21.33 -6.29
N GLN A 35 -23.75 21.00 -7.54
CA GLN A 35 -25.03 20.37 -7.86
C GLN A 35 -24.96 18.86 -7.60
N LEU A 36 -23.82 18.23 -7.92
CA LEU A 36 -23.64 16.79 -7.76
C LEU A 36 -23.64 16.36 -6.30
N ILE A 37 -23.11 17.20 -5.41
CA ILE A 37 -23.03 16.91 -3.98
C ILE A 37 -24.39 16.96 -3.29
N GLU A 38 -25.36 17.69 -3.86
CA GLU A 38 -26.72 17.77 -3.31
C GLU A 38 -27.56 16.51 -3.59
N ASN A 39 -27.12 15.66 -4.53
CA ASN A 39 -27.83 14.44 -4.89
C ASN A 39 -27.73 13.40 -3.76
N GLN A 40 -28.89 12.85 -3.37
CA GLN A 40 -28.99 11.74 -2.43
C GLN A 40 -29.95 10.69 -2.98
N GLY A 41 -29.44 9.49 -3.23
CA GLY A 41 -30.24 8.33 -3.59
C GLY A 41 -31.12 7.86 -2.44
N ARG A 42 -32.13 7.04 -2.76
CA ARG A 42 -33.13 6.54 -1.79
C ARG A 42 -32.52 5.83 -0.57
N TYR A 43 -31.37 5.17 -0.76
CA TYR A 43 -30.68 4.41 0.28
C TYR A 43 -29.35 5.04 0.69
N ASP A 44 -29.01 6.20 0.13
CA ASP A 44 -27.73 6.84 0.39
C ASP A 44 -27.70 7.35 1.83
N PRO A 45 -26.62 7.08 2.59
CA PRO A 45 -26.51 7.51 3.98
C PRO A 45 -26.45 9.04 4.10
N CYS A 46 -26.01 9.72 3.04
CA CYS A 46 -25.89 11.17 2.97
C CYS A 46 -25.81 11.63 1.51
N LYS A 47 -25.94 12.94 1.31
CA LYS A 47 -25.80 13.57 -0.02
C LYS A 47 -24.38 13.39 -0.56
N GLY A 48 -24.22 13.39 -1.88
CA GLY A 48 -22.91 13.32 -2.52
C GLY A 48 -22.27 11.93 -2.56
N THR A 49 -22.97 10.88 -2.13
CA THR A 49 -22.50 9.48 -2.20
C THR A 49 -22.05 9.12 -3.62
N ASN A 50 -22.89 9.40 -4.63
CA ASN A 50 -22.58 9.15 -6.05
C ASN A 50 -21.38 9.97 -6.55
N LEU A 51 -21.21 11.21 -6.06
CA LEU A 51 -20.08 12.06 -6.42
C LEU A 51 -18.76 11.42 -5.96
N ILE A 52 -18.69 10.96 -4.70
CA ILE A 52 -17.49 10.32 -4.15
C ILE A 52 -17.17 9.00 -4.85
N GLN A 53 -18.17 8.16 -5.11
CA GLN A 53 -17.98 6.92 -5.88
C GLN A 53 -17.47 7.19 -7.30
N THR A 54 -17.97 8.27 -7.94
CA THR A 54 -17.50 8.69 -9.27
C THR A 54 -16.06 9.18 -9.22
N VAL A 55 -15.69 9.98 -8.22
CA VAL A 55 -14.31 10.42 -7.98
C VAL A 55 -13.38 9.23 -7.89
N VAL A 56 -13.70 8.24 -7.06
CA VAL A 56 -12.85 7.03 -6.88
C VAL A 56 -12.69 6.24 -8.17
N THR A 57 -13.77 6.08 -8.93
CA THR A 57 -13.73 5.46 -10.27
C THR A 57 -12.77 6.21 -11.20
N GLY A 58 -12.77 7.55 -11.12
CA GLY A 58 -11.85 8.40 -11.85
C GLY A 58 -10.40 8.25 -11.39
N LEU A 59 -10.15 8.21 -10.08
CA LEU A 59 -8.81 8.02 -9.51
C LEU A 59 -8.22 6.65 -9.86
N LEU A 60 -9.05 5.60 -9.85
CA LEU A 60 -8.64 4.26 -10.28
C LEU A 60 -8.20 4.26 -11.75
N PHE A 61 -8.95 4.92 -12.63
CA PHE A 61 -8.54 5.08 -14.03
C PHE A 61 -7.21 5.83 -14.14
N ALA A 62 -7.07 6.93 -13.41
CA ALA A 62 -5.87 7.76 -13.46
C ALA A 62 -4.63 7.02 -12.93
N SER A 63 -4.76 6.26 -11.85
CA SER A 63 -3.67 5.44 -11.28
C SER A 63 -3.14 4.40 -12.27
N ALA A 64 -3.96 4.00 -13.24
CA ALA A 64 -3.54 3.10 -14.31
C ALA A 64 -2.97 3.83 -15.55
N SER A 65 -3.23 5.12 -15.69
CA SER A 65 -2.79 5.92 -16.83
C SER A 65 -1.30 6.22 -16.78
N ALA A 66 -0.68 6.34 -17.96
CA ALA A 66 0.66 6.92 -18.10
C ALA A 66 0.64 8.38 -18.59
N ASP A 67 -0.52 8.95 -18.88
CA ASP A 67 -0.63 10.35 -19.31
C ASP A 67 -0.35 11.28 -18.11
N PRO A 68 0.75 12.07 -18.11
CA PRO A 68 1.08 12.98 -17.01
C PRO A 68 -0.03 14.01 -16.75
N SER A 69 -0.77 14.42 -17.79
CA SER A 69 -1.90 15.34 -17.65
C SER A 69 -3.03 14.71 -16.83
N VAL A 70 -3.31 13.42 -17.03
CA VAL A 70 -4.31 12.68 -16.25
C VAL A 70 -3.87 12.52 -14.81
N LEU A 71 -2.61 12.13 -14.57
CA LEU A 71 -2.05 11.96 -13.23
C LEU A 71 -2.09 13.27 -12.41
N ASN A 72 -1.69 14.39 -13.03
CA ASN A 72 -1.72 15.70 -12.38
C ASN A 72 -3.15 16.15 -12.04
N GLN A 73 -4.10 15.96 -12.97
CA GLN A 73 -5.51 16.26 -12.70
C GLN A 73 -6.10 15.34 -11.62
N ALA A 74 -5.67 14.09 -11.56
CA ALA A 74 -6.10 13.15 -10.55
C ALA A 74 -5.66 13.56 -9.13
N CYS A 75 -4.46 14.14 -8.98
CA CYS A 75 -4.03 14.72 -7.70
C CYS A 75 -4.99 15.83 -7.22
N MET A 76 -5.40 16.73 -8.11
CA MET A 76 -6.41 17.75 -7.78
C MET A 76 -7.78 17.14 -7.47
N THR A 77 -8.16 16.11 -8.22
CA THR A 77 -9.42 15.37 -8.02
C THR A 77 -9.43 14.63 -6.69
N LEU A 78 -8.28 14.11 -6.24
CA LEU A 78 -8.10 13.47 -4.95
C LEU A 78 -8.28 14.47 -3.80
N ALA A 79 -7.62 15.63 -3.88
CA ALA A 79 -7.78 16.73 -2.93
C ALA A 79 -9.25 17.16 -2.81
N ASN A 80 -9.89 17.40 -3.96
CA ASN A 80 -11.30 17.78 -4.04
C ASN A 80 -12.20 16.67 -3.51
N GLY A 81 -11.93 15.41 -3.83
CA GLY A 81 -12.68 14.26 -3.35
C GLY A 81 -12.69 14.17 -1.83
N LEU A 82 -11.52 14.34 -1.19
CA LEU A 82 -11.44 14.39 0.28
C LEU A 82 -12.21 15.59 0.84
N HIS A 83 -12.08 16.77 0.22
CA HIS A 83 -12.82 17.96 0.65
C HIS A 83 -14.35 17.74 0.56
N TRP A 84 -14.83 17.26 -0.59
CA TRP A 84 -16.24 16.94 -0.84
C TRP A 84 -16.75 15.86 0.13
N ALA A 85 -15.94 14.86 0.45
CA ALA A 85 -16.31 13.86 1.45
C ALA A 85 -16.52 14.48 2.83
N ARG A 86 -15.74 15.51 3.21
CA ARG A 86 -15.92 16.24 4.47
C ARG A 86 -17.24 17.02 4.48
N ILE A 87 -17.48 17.83 3.46
CA ILE A 87 -18.67 18.71 3.41
C ILE A 87 -19.97 17.92 3.22
N ALA A 88 -19.92 16.74 2.60
CA ALA A 88 -21.05 15.81 2.51
C ALA A 88 -21.39 15.12 3.85
N GLY A 89 -20.58 15.33 4.90
CA GLY A 89 -20.78 14.70 6.21
C GLY A 89 -20.48 13.20 6.22
N ILE A 90 -19.71 12.70 5.24
CA ILE A 90 -19.44 11.26 5.09
C ILE A 90 -18.46 10.75 6.16
N LEU A 91 -17.72 11.65 6.81
CA LEU A 91 -16.63 11.34 7.73
C LEU A 91 -17.06 10.97 9.17
N THR A 92 -18.32 10.59 9.40
CA THR A 92 -18.79 9.99 10.67
C THR A 92 -19.56 8.66 10.46
N PRO A 93 -19.02 7.70 9.69
CA PRO A 93 -19.77 6.51 9.28
C PRO A 93 -20.00 5.51 10.43
N GLU A 94 -19.24 5.56 11.53
CA GLU A 94 -19.31 4.58 12.63
C GLU A 94 -20.67 4.64 13.36
N VAL A 95 -21.15 5.85 13.63
CA VAL A 95 -22.46 6.08 14.27
C VAL A 95 -23.59 5.60 13.37
N ILE A 96 -23.44 5.80 12.05
CA ILE A 96 -24.44 5.37 11.07
C ILE A 96 -24.43 3.83 10.96
N ASN A 97 -23.26 3.20 10.93
CA ASN A 97 -23.11 1.76 10.76
C ASN A 97 -23.73 0.96 11.92
N GLN A 98 -23.48 1.37 13.17
CA GLN A 98 -24.02 0.68 14.35
C GLN A 98 -25.56 0.65 14.40
N ASN A 99 -26.20 1.65 13.80
CA ASN A 99 -27.66 1.74 13.74
C ASN A 99 -28.26 0.86 12.63
N LEU A 100 -27.48 0.53 11.60
CA LEU A 100 -27.93 -0.28 10.48
C LEU A 100 -27.81 -1.78 10.76
N LEU A 101 -26.82 -2.19 11.55
CA LEU A 101 -26.63 -3.60 11.89
C LEU A 101 -27.85 -4.15 12.66
N PRO A 102 -28.36 -5.34 12.29
CA PRO A 102 -29.40 -6.01 13.07
C PRO A 102 -28.91 -6.22 14.51
N LYS A 103 -29.78 -6.05 15.51
CA LYS A 103 -29.49 -6.40 16.91
C LYS A 103 -30.21 -7.71 17.24
N LEU A 104 -29.57 -8.57 18.04
CA LEU A 104 -30.07 -9.91 18.37
C LEU A 104 -31.51 -9.89 18.93
N ASP A 105 -31.80 -8.91 19.79
CA ASP A 105 -33.09 -8.83 20.50
C ASP A 105 -34.06 -7.80 19.90
N GLN A 106 -33.75 -7.24 18.72
CA GLN A 106 -34.61 -6.25 18.11
C GLN A 106 -35.57 -6.92 17.11
N PRO A 107 -36.90 -6.87 17.32
CA PRO A 107 -37.84 -7.28 16.29
C PRO A 107 -37.73 -6.30 15.10
N VAL A 108 -37.43 -6.83 13.92
CA VAL A 108 -37.31 -6.07 12.68
C VAL A 108 -38.25 -6.70 11.64
N THR A 109 -39.14 -5.89 11.06
CA THR A 109 -40.03 -6.40 10.00
C THR A 109 -39.24 -6.70 8.72
N PRO A 110 -39.71 -7.59 7.82
CA PRO A 110 -39.00 -7.89 6.57
C PRO A 110 -38.68 -6.65 5.73
N LEU A 111 -39.61 -5.69 5.68
CA LEU A 111 -39.40 -4.42 4.97
C LEU A 111 -38.30 -3.56 5.62
N GLN A 112 -38.30 -3.46 6.96
CA GLN A 112 -37.25 -2.73 7.67
C GLN A 112 -35.88 -3.39 7.51
N LEU A 113 -35.83 -4.73 7.47
CA LEU A 113 -34.59 -5.47 7.26
C LEU A 113 -34.02 -5.21 5.86
N ASP A 114 -34.85 -5.25 4.82
CA ASP A 114 -34.43 -4.90 3.45
C ASP A 114 -33.93 -3.46 3.34
N MET A 115 -34.61 -2.50 3.96
CA MET A 115 -34.17 -1.10 3.98
C MET A 115 -32.81 -0.94 4.67
N ARG A 116 -32.61 -1.57 5.84
CA ARG A 116 -31.33 -1.52 6.57
C ARG A 116 -30.20 -2.17 5.78
N TRP A 117 -30.45 -3.33 5.16
CA TRP A 117 -29.48 -4.02 4.32
C TRP A 117 -29.02 -3.13 3.16
N ARG A 118 -29.95 -2.51 2.42
CA ARG A 118 -29.60 -1.61 1.31
C ARG A 118 -28.81 -0.39 1.76
N GLN A 119 -29.22 0.24 2.86
CA GLN A 119 -28.49 1.38 3.43
C GLN A 119 -27.08 0.97 3.88
N TRP A 120 -26.96 -0.21 4.51
CA TRP A 120 -25.68 -0.75 4.93
C TRP A 120 -24.76 -1.01 3.75
N THR A 121 -25.26 -1.62 2.67
CA THR A 121 -24.48 -1.87 1.45
C THR A 121 -23.94 -0.57 0.85
N VAL A 122 -24.78 0.45 0.74
CA VAL A 122 -24.35 1.76 0.19
C VAL A 122 -23.32 2.43 1.10
N LEU A 123 -23.50 2.36 2.43
CA LEU A 123 -22.51 2.87 3.39
C LEU A 123 -21.17 2.13 3.28
N GLU A 124 -21.21 0.81 3.15
CA GLU A 124 -20.03 -0.03 3.03
C GLU A 124 -19.28 0.19 1.70
N ASP A 125 -20.00 0.47 0.60
CA ASP A 125 -19.41 0.90 -0.67
C ASP A 125 -18.74 2.27 -0.53
N LEU A 126 -19.37 3.19 0.20
CA LEU A 126 -18.84 4.52 0.43
C LEU A 126 -17.58 4.51 1.31
N LYS A 127 -17.53 3.67 2.35
CA LYS A 127 -16.32 3.47 3.17
C LYS A 127 -15.17 2.88 2.36
N ARG A 128 -15.46 1.90 1.47
CA ARG A 128 -14.47 1.36 0.52
C ARG A 128 -13.99 2.42 -0.46
N ALA A 129 -14.89 3.26 -0.97
CA ALA A 129 -14.57 4.36 -1.85
C ALA A 129 -13.57 5.32 -1.17
N ILE A 130 -13.88 5.81 0.03
CA ILE A 130 -12.97 6.71 0.75
C ILE A 130 -11.64 6.03 1.09
N SER A 131 -11.66 4.80 1.59
CA SER A 131 -10.44 4.04 1.84
C SER A 131 -9.58 3.94 0.59
N THR A 132 -10.19 3.75 -0.58
CA THR A 132 -9.49 3.73 -1.87
C THR A 132 -8.84 5.07 -2.21
N ILE A 133 -9.47 6.22 -1.88
CA ILE A 133 -8.85 7.54 -2.05
C ILE A 133 -7.54 7.61 -1.25
N TYR A 134 -7.56 7.19 0.01
CA TYR A 134 -6.36 7.13 0.85
C TYR A 134 -5.33 6.15 0.26
N LEU A 135 -5.73 4.95 -0.17
CA LEU A 135 -4.82 3.95 -0.76
C LEU A 135 -4.10 4.46 -2.02
N LEU A 136 -4.77 5.25 -2.84
CA LEU A 136 -4.20 5.76 -4.10
C LEU A 136 -3.30 6.99 -3.90
N ASP A 137 -3.40 7.70 -2.78
CA ASP A 137 -2.67 8.93 -2.53
C ASP A 137 -1.14 8.77 -2.60
N PRO A 138 -0.49 7.82 -1.89
CA PRO A 138 0.94 7.58 -2.03
C PRO A 138 1.35 7.19 -3.45
N THR A 139 0.50 6.45 -4.15
CA THR A 139 0.77 6.00 -5.53
C THR A 139 0.79 7.17 -6.49
N LEU A 140 -0.20 8.06 -6.39
CA LEU A 140 -0.27 9.27 -7.21
C LEU A 140 0.88 10.21 -6.88
N ALA A 141 1.17 10.44 -5.60
CA ALA A 141 2.29 11.25 -5.13
C ALA A 141 3.64 10.80 -5.72
N LEU A 142 3.91 9.49 -5.68
CA LEU A 142 5.10 8.91 -6.32
C LEU A 142 5.07 9.08 -7.85
N ALA A 143 3.91 8.90 -8.46
CA ALA A 143 3.76 8.98 -9.91
C ALA A 143 3.98 10.40 -10.45
N THR A 144 3.62 11.43 -9.70
CA THR A 144 3.76 12.86 -10.06
C THR A 144 4.95 13.54 -9.41
N GLU A 145 5.77 12.80 -8.65
CA GLU A 145 6.89 13.34 -7.87
C GLU A 145 6.46 14.48 -6.93
N SER A 146 5.25 14.38 -6.36
CA SER A 146 4.64 15.38 -5.47
C SER A 146 4.41 14.83 -4.06
N SER A 147 4.02 15.69 -3.12
CA SER A 147 3.67 15.27 -1.76
C SER A 147 2.36 14.51 -1.71
N CYS A 148 2.21 13.70 -0.66
CA CYS A 148 0.92 13.11 -0.35
C CYS A 148 -0.07 14.23 0.03
N ILE A 149 -1.30 14.10 -0.45
CA ILE A 149 -2.37 15.09 -0.22
C ILE A 149 -3.23 14.66 0.95
N ALA A 150 -3.44 13.35 1.11
CA ALA A 150 -4.29 12.82 2.16
C ALA A 150 -3.56 12.88 3.50
N ARG A 151 -4.26 13.38 4.52
CA ARG A 151 -3.80 13.27 5.91
C ARG A 151 -4.26 11.91 6.44
N HIS A 152 -3.45 10.88 6.25
CA HIS A 152 -3.79 9.50 6.61
C HIS A 152 -4.08 9.32 8.10
N LEU A 153 -3.45 10.13 8.96
CA LEU A 153 -3.71 10.18 10.39
C LEU A 153 -5.05 10.82 10.75
N ASP A 154 -5.71 11.48 9.79
CA ASP A 154 -7.06 12.03 9.95
C ASP A 154 -8.09 11.15 9.21
N ASN A 155 -7.73 9.93 8.78
CA ASN A 155 -8.65 9.04 8.06
C ASN A 155 -9.76 8.58 9.01
N PRO A 156 -10.99 9.08 8.80
CA PRO A 156 -12.08 8.85 9.73
C PRO A 156 -12.81 7.54 9.42
N CYS A 157 -12.54 6.90 8.28
CA CYS A 157 -13.19 5.64 7.95
C CYS A 157 -12.64 4.55 8.87
N GLY A 158 -13.46 4.10 9.82
CA GLY A 158 -13.19 2.89 10.57
C GLY A 158 -13.28 1.63 9.72
N CYS A 159 -12.98 0.48 10.31
CA CYS A 159 -12.79 -0.77 9.58
C CYS A 159 -13.99 -1.08 8.67
N VAL A 160 -13.69 -1.23 7.38
CA VAL A 160 -14.61 -1.74 6.36
C VAL A 160 -14.97 -3.18 6.70
N TRP A 161 -16.22 -3.56 6.47
CA TRP A 161 -16.67 -4.90 6.78
C TRP A 161 -16.10 -5.90 5.77
N ASP A 162 -15.15 -6.73 6.20
CA ASP A 162 -14.37 -7.61 5.31
C ASP A 162 -14.85 -9.08 5.28
N ASP A 163 -16.07 -9.33 5.75
CA ASP A 163 -16.75 -10.61 5.58
C ASP A 163 -17.41 -10.70 4.19
N GLU A 164 -16.85 -11.57 3.34
CA GLU A 164 -17.31 -11.80 1.96
C GLU A 164 -18.77 -12.27 1.91
N PRO A 165 -19.23 -13.24 2.72
CA PRO A 165 -20.65 -13.64 2.77
C PRO A 165 -21.62 -12.50 3.11
N SER A 166 -21.26 -11.62 4.03
CA SER A 166 -22.12 -10.48 4.40
C SER A 166 -22.24 -9.46 3.28
N TYR A 167 -21.12 -9.15 2.62
CA TYR A 167 -21.09 -8.17 1.54
C TYR A 167 -21.70 -8.71 0.24
N ALA A 168 -21.51 -10.00 -0.07
CA ALA A 168 -22.04 -10.67 -1.25
C ALA A 168 -23.47 -11.22 -1.08
N ALA A 169 -24.13 -10.95 0.05
CA ALA A 169 -25.49 -11.40 0.31
C ALA A 169 -26.45 -10.92 -0.78
N LEU A 170 -27.29 -11.82 -1.30
CA LEU A 170 -28.24 -11.51 -2.39
C LEU A 170 -29.55 -10.89 -1.88
N ASN A 171 -29.80 -11.00 -0.57
CA ASN A 171 -30.98 -10.46 0.08
C ASN A 171 -30.71 -10.18 1.57
N ALA A 172 -31.64 -9.46 2.18
CA ALA A 172 -31.52 -9.00 3.57
C ALA A 172 -31.46 -10.13 4.60
N GLU A 173 -32.09 -11.28 4.33
CA GLU A 173 -32.04 -12.45 5.21
C GLU A 173 -30.67 -13.12 5.19
N GLN A 174 -30.10 -13.32 4.00
CA GLN A 174 -28.74 -13.84 3.84
C GLN A 174 -27.70 -12.92 4.50
N TRP A 175 -27.89 -11.60 4.36
CA TRP A 175 -27.06 -10.60 5.01
C TRP A 175 -27.15 -10.73 6.53
N LYS A 176 -28.36 -10.71 7.10
CA LYS A 176 -28.57 -10.87 8.55
C LYS A 176 -27.92 -12.14 9.09
N ASN A 177 -28.17 -13.28 8.45
CA ASN A 177 -27.61 -14.56 8.86
C ASN A 177 -26.08 -14.58 8.80
N SER A 178 -25.46 -13.82 7.89
CA SER A 178 -24.01 -13.69 7.78
C SER A 178 -23.44 -12.77 8.86
N ILE A 179 -24.07 -11.62 9.09
CA ILE A 179 -23.73 -10.72 10.20
C ILE A 179 -23.81 -11.44 11.54
N ASP A 180 -24.88 -12.21 11.78
CA ASP A 180 -25.06 -12.93 13.04
C ASP A 180 -24.02 -14.03 13.26
N ARG A 181 -23.58 -14.71 12.18
CA ARG A 181 -22.49 -15.69 12.25
C ARG A 181 -21.12 -15.06 12.56
N CYS A 182 -20.86 -13.87 12.02
CA CYS A 182 -19.56 -13.22 12.13
C CYS A 182 -19.49 -12.21 13.28
N ARG A 183 -20.59 -11.98 14.01
CA ARG A 183 -20.68 -11.00 15.10
C ARG A 183 -19.67 -11.26 16.23
N SER A 184 -19.45 -12.52 16.60
CA SER A 184 -18.48 -12.89 17.64
C SER A 184 -17.02 -12.66 17.22
N SER A 185 -16.77 -12.60 15.91
CA SER A 185 -15.43 -12.37 15.34
C SER A 185 -15.13 -10.88 15.16
N PHE A 186 -16.10 -10.00 15.40
CA PHE A 186 -15.94 -8.56 15.23
C PHE A 186 -15.36 -7.94 16.51
N ALA A 187 -14.04 -7.84 16.59
CA ALA A 187 -13.38 -7.23 17.74
C ALA A 187 -13.75 -5.75 17.92
N PRO A 188 -13.70 -5.21 19.15
CA PRO A 188 -13.96 -3.79 19.43
C PRO A 188 -13.13 -2.83 18.57
N LEU A 189 -11.90 -3.21 18.23
CA LEU A 189 -11.00 -2.42 17.38
C LEU A 189 -11.56 -2.18 15.97
N ASN A 190 -12.47 -3.01 15.47
CA ASN A 190 -13.09 -2.78 14.17
C ASN A 190 -14.04 -1.56 14.15
N ASN A 191 -14.41 -1.03 15.32
CA ASN A 191 -15.19 0.21 15.42
C ASN A 191 -14.30 1.46 15.46
N LEU A 192 -12.99 1.30 15.57
CA LEU A 192 -12.06 2.43 15.62
C LEU A 192 -11.79 2.98 14.23
N SER A 193 -11.48 4.28 14.18
CA SER A 193 -11.00 4.92 12.97
C SER A 193 -9.58 4.44 12.64
N ILE A 194 -9.16 4.63 11.38
CA ILE A 194 -7.77 4.33 11.00
C ILE A 194 -6.78 5.21 11.77
N ALA A 195 -7.17 6.45 12.08
CA ALA A 195 -6.40 7.35 12.94
C ALA A 195 -6.10 6.72 14.31
N ASP A 196 -7.10 6.12 14.94
CA ASP A 196 -6.95 5.47 16.25
C ASP A 196 -6.08 4.21 16.13
N LEU A 197 -6.25 3.43 15.05
CA LEU A 197 -5.44 2.23 14.81
C LEU A 197 -3.94 2.55 14.66
N TYR A 198 -3.58 3.73 14.14
CA TYR A 198 -2.18 4.16 14.14
C TYR A 198 -1.60 4.33 15.54
N GLN A 199 -2.39 4.79 16.52
CA GLN A 199 -1.89 4.92 17.90
C GLN A 199 -1.46 3.57 18.46
N TYR A 200 -2.24 2.52 18.17
CA TYR A 200 -1.86 1.17 18.54
C TYR A 200 -0.64 0.72 17.76
N LEU A 201 -0.57 0.92 16.44
CA LEU A 201 0.57 0.49 15.63
C LEU A 201 1.91 1.14 16.02
N PHE A 202 1.87 2.42 16.43
CA PHE A 202 3.04 3.18 16.86
C PHE A 202 3.34 3.07 18.36
N SER A 203 2.48 2.41 19.14
CA SER A 203 2.74 2.12 20.55
C SER A 203 3.89 1.11 20.69
N ASP A 204 4.49 1.02 21.87
CA ASP A 204 5.40 -0.06 22.24
C ASP A 204 4.68 -1.15 23.07
N ASP A 205 3.40 -0.96 23.39
CA ASP A 205 2.59 -1.91 24.17
C ASP A 205 2.02 -3.04 23.30
N PRO A 206 2.44 -4.31 23.49
CA PRO A 206 1.97 -5.45 22.72
C PRO A 206 0.59 -5.97 23.16
N SER A 207 -0.02 -5.41 24.21
CA SER A 207 -1.29 -5.90 24.78
C SER A 207 -2.42 -5.99 23.75
N TRP A 208 -2.40 -5.12 22.73
CA TRP A 208 -3.40 -5.05 21.67
C TRP A 208 -3.02 -5.82 20.39
N ASP A 209 -1.85 -6.45 20.33
CA ASP A 209 -1.35 -7.08 19.10
C ASP A 209 -2.29 -8.18 18.60
N THR A 210 -2.80 -9.00 19.51
CA THR A 210 -3.75 -10.07 19.17
C THR A 210 -5.05 -9.50 18.62
N ASP A 211 -5.58 -8.45 19.21
CA ASP A 211 -6.81 -7.82 18.73
C ASP A 211 -6.58 -7.13 17.38
N LEU A 212 -5.40 -6.52 17.16
CA LEU A 212 -5.04 -5.93 15.88
C LEU A 212 -5.07 -6.96 14.74
N THR A 213 -4.74 -8.24 14.99
CA THR A 213 -4.84 -9.28 13.96
C THR A 213 -6.25 -9.50 13.41
N THR A 214 -7.27 -9.01 14.11
CA THR A 214 -8.69 -9.14 13.70
C THR A 214 -9.19 -7.96 12.87
N VAL A 215 -8.39 -6.90 12.75
CA VAL A 215 -8.71 -5.70 11.95
C VAL A 215 -8.93 -6.10 10.49
N GLY A 216 -9.92 -5.50 9.84
CA GLY A 216 -10.21 -5.74 8.42
C GLY A 216 -9.00 -5.55 7.48
N MET A 217 -8.90 -6.37 6.45
CA MET A 217 -7.94 -6.27 5.35
C MET A 217 -7.86 -4.87 4.72
N MET A 218 -8.98 -4.19 4.46
CA MET A 218 -8.93 -2.83 3.87
C MET A 218 -8.27 -1.84 4.84
N ALA A 219 -8.54 -1.97 6.13
CA ALA A 219 -7.92 -1.15 7.17
C ALA A 219 -6.41 -1.44 7.27
N ARG A 220 -5.99 -2.70 7.19
CA ARG A 220 -4.57 -3.08 7.10
C ARG A 220 -3.89 -2.43 5.91
N GLN A 221 -4.51 -2.41 4.74
CA GLN A 221 -3.93 -1.74 3.56
C GLN A 221 -3.83 -0.22 3.77
N ALA A 222 -4.85 0.40 4.36
CA ALA A 222 -4.87 1.84 4.63
C ALA A 222 -3.80 2.26 5.65
N LEU A 223 -3.55 1.43 6.68
CA LEU A 223 -2.43 1.62 7.62
C LEU A 223 -1.08 1.60 6.89
N LEU A 224 -0.90 0.69 5.94
CA LEU A 224 0.35 0.59 5.20
C LEU A 224 0.53 1.72 4.18
N ALA A 225 -0.57 2.17 3.56
CA ALA A 225 -0.55 3.33 2.67
C ALA A 225 -0.20 4.62 3.41
N GLY A 226 -0.69 4.82 4.63
CA GLY A 226 -0.29 6.01 5.39
C GLY A 226 1.13 5.92 5.95
N LEU A 227 1.65 4.72 6.29
CA LEU A 227 3.09 4.55 6.52
C LEU A 227 3.91 4.96 5.28
N ALA A 228 3.49 4.55 4.08
CA ALA A 228 4.13 4.98 2.83
C ALA A 228 4.05 6.50 2.63
N SER A 229 2.91 7.13 2.95
CA SER A 229 2.75 8.58 2.91
C SER A 229 3.71 9.30 3.86
N LEU A 230 3.84 8.84 5.11
CA LEU A 230 4.79 9.43 6.07
C LEU A 230 6.24 9.36 5.57
N ILE A 231 6.60 8.25 4.91
CA ILE A 231 7.94 8.07 4.31
C ILE A 231 8.15 9.03 3.13
N ILE A 232 7.14 9.20 2.27
CA ILE A 232 7.20 10.13 1.13
C ILE A 232 7.35 11.57 1.62
N ASP A 233 6.59 11.98 2.62
CA ASP A 233 6.64 13.32 3.18
C ASP A 233 7.98 13.62 3.87
N ALA A 234 8.50 12.63 4.63
CA ALA A 234 9.83 12.71 5.23
C ALA A 234 10.92 12.87 4.16
N ASN A 235 10.74 12.25 2.99
CA ASN A 235 11.64 12.38 1.85
C ASN A 235 11.62 13.76 1.22
N GLN A 236 10.47 14.44 1.17
CA GLN A 236 10.31 15.69 0.41
C GLN A 236 10.57 16.96 1.24
N SER A 237 10.71 16.81 2.55
CA SER A 237 11.05 17.91 3.46
C SER A 237 12.45 18.47 3.15
N HIS A 238 12.52 19.52 2.34
CA HIS A 238 13.75 20.24 2.03
C HIS A 238 14.20 21.12 3.22
N HIS A 239 15.51 21.36 3.29
CA HIS A 239 16.20 22.08 4.37
C HIS A 239 15.44 23.28 4.95
N GLY A 240 15.08 23.22 6.23
CA GLY A 240 14.77 24.40 7.06
C GLY A 240 13.29 24.71 7.33
N SER A 241 12.32 23.89 6.92
CA SER A 241 10.94 24.03 7.39
C SER A 241 10.73 23.30 8.73
N PHE A 242 9.95 23.93 9.63
CA PHE A 242 9.71 23.58 11.04
C PHE A 242 9.64 22.06 11.31
N ASP A 243 10.45 21.60 12.26
CA ASP A 243 10.89 20.22 12.61
C ASP A 243 9.80 19.15 12.88
N LEU A 244 8.52 19.42 12.69
CA LEU A 244 7.43 18.46 12.98
C LEU A 244 7.32 17.32 11.95
N ALA A 245 7.92 17.45 10.76
CA ALA A 245 7.95 16.44 9.68
C ALA A 245 9.28 15.67 9.60
N ARG A 246 10.30 16.07 10.36
CA ARG A 246 11.52 15.28 10.62
C ARG A 246 11.25 14.10 11.57
N ARG A 247 9.98 13.66 11.60
CA ARG A 247 9.40 12.60 12.44
C ARG A 247 10.30 11.39 12.32
N ASP A 248 10.67 10.90 13.50
CA ASP A 248 11.55 9.77 13.75
C ASP A 248 11.33 8.65 12.72
N LEU A 249 12.17 8.59 11.68
CA LEU A 249 12.21 7.47 10.75
C LEU A 249 12.42 6.16 11.51
N GLY A 250 13.03 6.19 12.70
CA GLY A 250 13.07 5.06 13.63
C GLY A 250 11.69 4.63 14.10
N SER A 251 10.80 5.55 14.49
CA SER A 251 9.40 5.26 14.85
C SER A 251 8.62 4.66 13.68
N ILE A 252 8.80 5.21 12.47
CA ILE A 252 8.18 4.67 11.25
C ILE A 252 8.72 3.26 10.97
N GLY A 253 10.02 3.05 11.13
CA GLY A 253 10.66 1.74 11.00
C GLY A 253 10.12 0.72 12.01
N ARG A 254 9.99 1.10 13.28
CA ARG A 254 9.37 0.26 14.34
C ARG A 254 7.93 -0.09 14.00
N ALA A 255 7.13 0.88 13.57
CA ALA A 255 5.75 0.65 13.14
C ALA A 255 5.67 -0.30 11.93
N LEU A 256 6.60 -0.19 10.96
CA LEU A 256 6.65 -1.08 9.79
C LEU A 256 7.03 -2.52 10.16
N LEU A 257 7.91 -2.70 11.15
CA LEU A 257 8.23 -4.02 11.71
C LEU A 257 7.05 -4.60 12.46
N ARG A 258 6.47 -3.83 13.38
CA ARG A 258 5.29 -4.26 14.13
C ARG A 258 4.11 -4.59 13.21
N TYR A 259 3.96 -3.86 12.11
CA TYR A 259 3.00 -4.19 11.06
C TYR A 259 3.23 -5.60 10.49
N TYR A 260 4.49 -5.95 10.20
CA TYR A 260 4.83 -7.29 9.70
C TYR A 260 4.44 -8.36 10.72
N ASP A 261 4.86 -8.19 11.97
CA ASP A 261 4.64 -9.19 13.03
C ASP A 261 3.16 -9.42 13.33
N ILE A 262 2.35 -8.37 13.26
CA ILE A 262 0.91 -8.44 13.55
C ILE A 262 0.12 -8.89 12.32
N PHE A 263 0.34 -8.27 11.17
CA PHE A 263 -0.57 -8.42 10.03
C PHE A 263 -0.06 -9.34 8.94
N ILE A 264 1.24 -9.57 8.82
CA ILE A 264 1.80 -10.47 7.80
C ILE A 264 2.06 -11.83 8.42
N HIS A 265 2.84 -11.89 9.50
CA HIS A 265 3.23 -13.16 10.12
C HIS A 265 2.05 -13.97 10.65
N ARG A 266 1.00 -13.30 11.12
CA ARG A 266 -0.21 -13.93 11.71
C ARG A 266 -1.38 -14.06 10.72
N THR A 267 -1.18 -13.77 9.43
CA THR A 267 -2.24 -13.95 8.41
C THR A 267 -2.09 -15.30 7.72
N ASP A 268 -3.05 -16.20 7.96
CA ASP A 268 -3.07 -17.53 7.35
C ASP A 268 -3.76 -17.54 5.96
N ASP A 269 -4.64 -16.57 5.66
CA ASP A 269 -5.31 -16.49 4.36
C ASP A 269 -4.33 -16.05 3.28
N SER A 270 -3.99 -16.98 2.39
CA SER A 270 -3.04 -16.75 1.29
C SER A 270 -3.47 -15.61 0.36
N ARG A 271 -4.78 -15.40 0.18
CA ARG A 271 -5.33 -14.31 -0.65
C ARG A 271 -5.00 -12.95 -0.04
N SER A 272 -5.30 -12.75 1.24
CA SER A 272 -4.94 -11.54 1.99
C SER A 272 -3.43 -11.36 2.11
N LEU A 273 -2.70 -12.42 2.48
CA LEU A 273 -1.25 -12.39 2.65
C LEU A 273 -0.56 -11.89 1.37
N SER A 274 -1.01 -12.34 0.20
CA SER A 274 -0.45 -11.94 -1.09
C SER A 274 -0.45 -10.42 -1.28
N VAL A 275 -1.55 -9.75 -0.92
CA VAL A 275 -1.70 -8.30 -1.08
C VAL A 275 -0.85 -7.54 -0.06
N LEU A 276 -0.80 -8.02 1.19
CA LEU A 276 -0.06 -7.36 2.28
C LEU A 276 1.45 -7.43 2.06
N VAL A 277 1.97 -8.61 1.68
CA VAL A 277 3.41 -8.83 1.50
C VAL A 277 3.96 -7.93 0.40
N GLY A 278 3.32 -7.89 -0.77
CA GLY A 278 3.76 -7.04 -1.88
C GLY A 278 3.79 -5.56 -1.51
N HIS A 279 2.73 -5.08 -0.86
CA HIS A 279 2.66 -3.69 -0.41
C HIS A 279 3.72 -3.39 0.66
N TRP A 280 3.97 -4.31 1.58
CA TRP A 280 4.93 -4.09 2.67
C TRP A 280 6.37 -4.03 2.14
N HIS A 281 6.76 -4.91 1.22
CA HIS A 281 8.07 -4.82 0.57
C HIS A 281 8.22 -3.51 -0.21
N HIS A 282 7.16 -3.03 -0.86
CA HIS A 282 7.19 -1.72 -1.52
C HIS A 282 7.41 -0.58 -0.53
N THR A 283 6.66 -0.55 0.57
CA THR A 283 6.84 0.47 1.63
C THR A 283 8.24 0.39 2.25
N ALA A 284 8.81 -0.80 2.42
CA ALA A 284 10.17 -0.98 2.89
C ALA A 284 11.24 -0.48 1.90
N ILE A 285 11.02 -0.63 0.59
CA ILE A 285 11.88 -0.01 -0.44
C ILE A 285 11.85 1.52 -0.32
N LEU A 286 10.65 2.11 -0.20
CA LEU A 286 10.51 3.56 0.00
C LEU A 286 11.25 4.02 1.26
N PHE A 287 11.12 3.26 2.36
CA PHE A 287 11.80 3.54 3.62
C PHE A 287 13.32 3.51 3.48
N GLY A 288 13.86 2.50 2.79
CA GLY A 288 15.29 2.38 2.55
C GLY A 288 15.85 3.55 1.72
N TYR A 289 15.14 4.00 0.69
CA TYR A 289 15.50 5.22 -0.04
C TYR A 289 15.40 6.48 0.82
N ALA A 290 14.45 6.55 1.75
CA ALA A 290 14.34 7.66 2.69
C ALA A 290 15.53 7.74 3.65
N ILE A 291 15.97 6.61 4.19
CA ILE A 291 17.19 6.53 4.99
C ILE A 291 18.40 6.98 4.17
N ALA A 292 18.53 6.51 2.93
CA ALA A 292 19.64 6.90 2.07
C ALA A 292 19.68 8.42 1.83
N LYS A 293 18.52 9.03 1.60
CA LYS A 293 18.39 10.48 1.43
C LYS A 293 18.72 11.24 2.73
N GLN A 294 18.22 10.78 3.88
CA GLN A 294 18.51 11.37 5.19
C GLN A 294 20.02 11.34 5.51
N GLN A 295 20.68 10.23 5.19
CA GLN A 295 22.13 10.04 5.33
C GLN A 295 22.94 10.75 4.23
N ARG A 296 22.29 11.45 3.29
CA ARG A 296 22.91 12.15 2.14
C ARG A 296 23.80 11.24 1.30
N LEU A 297 23.43 9.97 1.18
CA LEU A 297 24.16 9.01 0.37
C LEU A 297 23.98 9.34 -1.12
N ALA A 298 25.10 9.37 -1.84
CA ALA A 298 25.05 9.40 -3.30
C ALA A 298 24.40 8.11 -3.81
N ARG A 299 23.59 8.19 -4.88
CA ARG A 299 22.84 7.03 -5.43
C ARG A 299 23.72 5.80 -5.68
N GLN A 300 24.97 6.00 -6.09
CA GLN A 300 25.94 4.93 -6.33
C GLN A 300 26.52 4.34 -5.04
N SER A 301 26.65 5.14 -3.97
CA SER A 301 27.20 4.70 -2.67
C SER A 301 26.24 3.78 -1.90
N ILE A 302 24.94 3.82 -2.20
CA ILE A 302 23.93 2.95 -1.59
C ILE A 302 24.32 1.47 -1.79
N TRP A 303 24.80 1.13 -2.99
CA TRP A 303 25.10 -0.25 -3.37
C TRP A 303 26.39 -0.82 -2.77
N THR A 304 27.22 0.03 -2.14
CA THR A 304 28.35 -0.44 -1.30
C THR A 304 27.95 -0.69 0.14
N LEU A 305 26.79 -0.20 0.57
CA LEU A 305 26.34 -0.25 1.97
C LEU A 305 25.29 -1.36 2.17
N PRO A 306 25.16 -1.91 3.40
CA PRO A 306 24.17 -2.97 3.66
C PRO A 306 22.73 -2.56 3.33
N LEU A 307 22.45 -1.25 3.32
CA LEU A 307 21.20 -0.67 2.82
C LEU A 307 20.91 -1.04 1.35
N GLY A 308 21.91 -1.03 0.47
CA GLY A 308 21.72 -1.45 -0.93
C GLY A 308 21.35 -2.92 -1.06
N ARG A 309 21.95 -3.78 -0.22
CA ARG A 309 21.56 -5.20 -0.13
C ARG A 309 20.12 -5.37 0.33
N HIS A 310 19.73 -4.59 1.34
CA HIS A 310 18.38 -4.62 1.88
C HIS A 310 17.34 -4.25 0.81
N LEU A 311 17.58 -3.18 0.05
CA LEU A 311 16.73 -2.79 -1.09
C LEU A 311 16.61 -3.93 -2.12
N LEU A 312 17.73 -4.55 -2.50
CA LEU A 312 17.75 -5.67 -3.45
C LEU A 312 16.94 -6.86 -2.96
N LEU A 313 17.03 -7.20 -1.67
CA LEU A 313 16.29 -8.31 -1.10
C LEU A 313 14.77 -8.07 -1.13
N HIS A 314 14.29 -6.86 -0.82
CA HIS A 314 12.86 -6.52 -1.00
C HIS A 314 12.43 -6.56 -2.47
N ALA A 315 13.27 -6.05 -3.37
CA ALA A 315 12.98 -6.10 -4.80
C ALA A 315 12.91 -7.55 -5.31
N ASN A 316 13.79 -8.42 -4.83
CA ASN A 316 13.76 -9.84 -5.15
C ASN A 316 12.55 -10.56 -4.56
N ALA A 317 12.16 -10.22 -3.33
CA ALA A 317 10.93 -10.73 -2.73
C ALA A 317 9.70 -10.35 -3.55
N ILE A 318 9.61 -9.12 -4.03
CA ILE A 318 8.56 -8.68 -4.96
C ILE A 318 8.60 -9.50 -6.25
N ARG A 319 9.77 -9.68 -6.88
CA ARG A 319 9.90 -10.48 -8.10
C ARG A 319 9.34 -11.90 -7.91
N HIS A 320 9.83 -12.62 -6.90
CA HIS A 320 9.38 -13.99 -6.62
C HIS A 320 7.90 -14.06 -6.29
N PHE A 321 7.41 -13.09 -5.51
CA PHE A 321 5.99 -12.97 -5.20
C PHE A 321 5.16 -12.89 -6.50
N PHE A 322 5.56 -12.05 -7.45
CA PHE A 322 4.85 -11.88 -8.72
C PHE A 322 4.97 -13.06 -9.68
N GLU A 323 6.03 -13.85 -9.62
CA GLU A 323 6.15 -15.12 -10.37
C GLU A 323 5.10 -16.15 -9.92
N SER A 324 4.77 -16.15 -8.62
CA SER A 324 3.75 -17.02 -8.03
C SER A 324 2.34 -16.42 -8.00
N PHE A 325 2.18 -15.18 -8.47
CA PHE A 325 0.97 -14.40 -8.26
C PHE A 325 -0.20 -14.89 -9.12
N GLN A 326 -1.33 -15.14 -8.47
CA GLN A 326 -2.56 -15.57 -9.14
C GLN A 326 -3.51 -14.38 -9.32
N LEU A 327 -3.54 -13.82 -10.54
CA LEU A 327 -4.48 -12.75 -10.88
C LEU A 327 -5.93 -13.16 -10.59
N GLY A 328 -6.71 -12.23 -10.02
CA GLY A 328 -8.15 -12.41 -9.81
C GLY A 328 -8.55 -13.20 -8.56
N ARG A 329 -7.60 -13.63 -7.73
CA ARG A 329 -7.89 -14.37 -6.48
C ARG A 329 -7.73 -13.53 -5.20
N ALA A 330 -7.42 -12.24 -5.29
CA ALA A 330 -7.29 -11.40 -4.11
C ALA A 330 -8.66 -11.15 -3.43
N LYS A 331 -8.69 -11.19 -2.09
CA LYS A 331 -9.90 -10.92 -1.30
C LYS A 331 -10.36 -9.46 -1.39
N VAL A 332 -9.43 -8.56 -1.64
CA VAL A 332 -9.65 -7.13 -1.81
C VAL A 332 -8.99 -6.66 -3.10
N PRO A 333 -9.51 -5.59 -3.73
CA PRO A 333 -8.89 -5.03 -4.93
C PRO A 333 -7.43 -4.63 -4.68
N HIS A 334 -6.56 -5.01 -5.61
CA HIS A 334 -5.13 -4.75 -5.51
C HIS A 334 -4.71 -3.64 -6.49
N PHE A 335 -4.97 -2.39 -6.13
CA PHE A 335 -4.81 -1.26 -7.07
C PHE A 335 -3.37 -0.83 -7.32
N ILE A 336 -2.44 -1.19 -6.43
CA ILE A 336 -1.04 -0.73 -6.45
C ILE A 336 -0.03 -1.76 -7.00
N GLN A 337 -0.49 -2.87 -7.59
CA GLN A 337 0.40 -3.96 -8.05
C GLN A 337 1.50 -3.48 -8.97
N VAL A 338 1.12 -2.64 -9.92
CA VAL A 338 2.06 -2.12 -10.90
C VAL A 338 3.09 -1.21 -10.24
N GLN A 339 2.68 -0.40 -9.26
CA GLN A 339 3.60 0.46 -8.51
C GLN A 339 4.63 -0.36 -7.70
N ILE A 340 4.20 -1.46 -7.09
CA ILE A 340 5.08 -2.39 -6.36
C ILE A 340 6.13 -2.96 -7.32
N LEU A 341 5.71 -3.46 -8.49
CA LEU A 341 6.60 -3.98 -9.52
C LEU A 341 7.57 -2.93 -10.05
N GLN A 342 7.08 -1.72 -10.34
CA GLN A 342 7.92 -0.61 -10.79
C GLN A 342 8.99 -0.25 -9.76
N SER A 343 8.65 -0.28 -8.48
CA SER A 343 9.59 0.02 -7.40
C SER A 343 10.72 -1.02 -7.33
N ALA A 344 10.39 -2.31 -7.42
CA ALA A 344 11.40 -3.38 -7.49
C ALA A 344 12.26 -3.26 -8.77
N ALA A 345 11.64 -2.91 -9.90
CA ALA A 345 12.36 -2.71 -11.16
C ALA A 345 13.35 -1.54 -11.10
N PHE A 346 13.00 -0.44 -10.42
CA PHE A 346 13.93 0.66 -10.20
C PHE A 346 15.13 0.25 -9.36
N VAL A 347 14.92 -0.54 -8.30
CA VAL A 347 16.02 -1.09 -7.49
C VAL A 347 16.96 -1.94 -8.36
N PHE A 348 16.41 -2.88 -9.15
CA PHE A 348 17.24 -3.72 -10.03
C PHE A 348 17.99 -2.92 -11.08
N ARG A 349 17.31 -1.98 -11.76
CA ARG A 349 17.92 -1.11 -12.78
C ARG A 349 19.09 -0.33 -12.18
N ASP A 350 18.88 0.30 -11.03
CA ASP A 350 19.89 1.13 -10.39
C ASP A 350 21.11 0.30 -9.92
N TYR A 351 20.88 -0.91 -9.41
CA TYR A 351 21.95 -1.83 -9.03
C TYR A 351 22.75 -2.35 -10.23
N VAL A 352 22.07 -2.70 -11.32
CA VAL A 352 22.71 -3.12 -12.57
C VAL A 352 23.58 -2.00 -13.12
N ALA A 353 23.06 -0.78 -13.21
CA ALA A 353 23.81 0.39 -13.66
C ALA A 353 25.06 0.65 -12.78
N TYR A 354 24.93 0.47 -11.46
CA TYR A 354 26.08 0.53 -10.55
C TYR A 354 27.11 -0.56 -10.85
N SER A 355 26.66 -1.81 -11.00
CA SER A 355 27.53 -2.96 -11.21
C SER A 355 28.33 -2.87 -12.52
N SER A 356 27.74 -2.29 -13.57
CA SER A 356 28.38 -2.08 -14.87
C SER A 356 29.35 -0.89 -14.90
N SER A 357 29.22 0.08 -14.00
CA SER A 357 30.05 1.30 -13.97
C SER A 357 31.37 1.16 -13.21
N LYS A 358 31.56 0.07 -12.45
CA LYS A 358 32.84 -0.27 -11.82
C LYS A 358 33.59 -1.31 -12.67
N PRO A 359 34.57 -0.90 -13.52
CA PRO A 359 35.41 -1.84 -14.24
C PRO A 359 36.21 -2.69 -13.24
N SER A 360 36.27 -4.00 -13.49
CA SER A 360 36.95 -4.98 -12.67
C SER A 360 38.45 -4.97 -12.94
N ASP A 361 39.17 -4.01 -12.38
CA ASP A 361 40.64 -4.00 -12.48
C ASP A 361 41.31 -4.87 -11.39
N ASP A 362 40.55 -5.32 -10.38
CA ASP A 362 41.06 -6.22 -9.33
C ASP A 362 40.04 -7.35 -9.01
N PRO A 363 40.34 -8.61 -9.37
CA PRO A 363 39.50 -9.77 -9.06
C PRO A 363 39.21 -9.96 -7.57
N SER A 364 40.08 -9.44 -6.69
CA SER A 364 39.89 -9.51 -5.24
C SER A 364 38.87 -8.49 -4.72
N GLN A 365 38.59 -7.41 -5.47
CA GLN A 365 37.56 -6.41 -5.14
C GLN A 365 36.17 -6.76 -5.70
N ILE A 366 36.07 -7.73 -6.62
CA ILE A 366 34.79 -8.19 -7.20
C ILE A 366 33.84 -8.69 -6.10
N PHE A 367 34.39 -9.31 -5.05
CA PHE A 367 33.61 -9.87 -3.94
C PHE A 367 33.29 -8.88 -2.81
N VAL A 368 34.11 -7.84 -2.63
CA VAL A 368 33.99 -6.95 -1.46
C VAL A 368 32.93 -5.86 -1.64
N GLY A 369 32.51 -5.58 -2.89
CA GLY A 369 31.57 -4.48 -3.20
C GLY A 369 30.26 -4.88 -3.88
N ARG A 370 30.10 -6.13 -4.32
CA ARG A 370 28.85 -6.60 -4.96
C ARG A 370 28.08 -7.46 -3.97
N TYR A 371 26.91 -6.98 -3.57
CA TYR A 371 26.00 -7.78 -2.76
C TYR A 371 25.44 -8.93 -3.60
N SER A 372 26.07 -10.09 -3.47
CA SER A 372 25.49 -11.34 -3.92
C SER A 372 24.31 -11.68 -3.01
N LEU A 373 23.14 -11.91 -3.62
CA LEU A 373 21.96 -12.40 -2.91
C LEU A 373 22.10 -13.87 -2.46
N ASN A 374 23.25 -14.49 -2.76
CA ASN A 374 23.55 -15.90 -2.47
C ASN A 374 24.55 -16.08 -1.34
N LEU A 375 25.13 -14.98 -0.85
CA LEU A 375 25.89 -15.01 0.39
C LEU A 375 24.91 -15.13 1.55
N GLU A 376 25.31 -15.87 2.59
CA GLU A 376 24.62 -15.83 3.87
C GLU A 376 24.52 -14.37 4.35
N VAL A 377 23.37 -14.00 4.90
CA VAL A 377 23.09 -12.62 5.31
C VAL A 377 23.38 -12.51 6.80
N ASP A 378 24.31 -11.65 7.20
CA ASP A 378 24.38 -11.19 8.59
C ASP A 378 23.23 -10.21 8.82
N TRP A 379 22.09 -10.77 9.25
CA TRP A 379 20.85 -10.03 9.47
C TRP A 379 20.96 -8.98 10.56
N ALA A 380 21.74 -9.25 11.61
CA ALA A 380 21.98 -8.30 12.68
C ALA A 380 22.74 -7.07 12.14
N SER A 381 23.75 -7.29 11.30
CA SER A 381 24.46 -6.20 10.61
C SER A 381 23.57 -5.44 9.64
N LEU A 382 22.77 -6.16 8.85
CA LEU A 382 21.84 -5.56 7.89
C LEU A 382 20.82 -4.65 8.60
N ASN A 383 20.18 -5.13 9.67
CA ASN A 383 19.16 -4.41 10.43
C ASN A 383 19.71 -3.23 11.25
N ARG A 384 20.98 -3.26 11.65
CA ARG A 384 21.65 -2.10 12.26
C ARG A 384 21.72 -0.92 11.29
N THR A 385 21.94 -1.16 10.00
CA THR A 385 22.12 -0.06 9.03
C THR A 385 20.85 0.69 8.66
N THR A 386 19.69 0.08 8.83
CA THR A 386 18.39 0.75 8.65
C THR A 386 17.95 1.53 9.90
N GLY A 387 18.75 1.52 10.97
CA GLY A 387 18.39 2.14 12.25
C GLY A 387 17.26 1.41 12.98
N LEU A 388 16.87 0.22 12.52
CA LEU A 388 15.85 -0.62 13.14
C LEU A 388 16.36 -1.27 14.43
N VAL A 389 17.68 -1.44 14.55
CA VAL A 389 18.36 -1.74 15.82
C VAL A 389 18.87 -0.41 16.38
N TYR A 390 18.05 0.29 17.17
CA TYR A 390 18.62 1.34 18.00
C TYR A 390 19.44 0.69 19.11
N SER A 391 20.68 1.17 19.24
CA SER A 391 21.50 1.01 20.44
C SER A 391 20.64 1.23 21.66
N ALA A 392 20.65 0.29 22.60
CA ALA A 392 20.26 0.58 23.97
C ALA A 392 20.90 1.92 24.35
N MET A 393 20.07 2.93 24.62
CA MET A 393 20.47 3.95 25.58
C MET A 393 20.93 3.18 26.83
N PRO A 394 21.99 3.59 27.55
CA PRO A 394 22.31 2.97 28.82
C PRO A 394 21.10 3.15 29.73
N VAL A 395 20.31 2.10 29.85
CA VAL A 395 19.21 2.02 30.80
C VAL A 395 19.91 2.01 32.14
N ASP A 396 19.73 3.09 32.90
CA ASP A 396 20.06 3.09 34.32
C ASP A 396 19.51 1.80 34.92
N ALA A 397 20.40 0.98 35.45
CA ALA A 397 20.11 -0.34 35.98
C ALA A 397 19.08 -0.20 37.12
N GLY A 398 17.79 -0.31 36.79
CA GLY A 398 16.73 -0.09 37.78
C GLY A 398 15.29 -0.27 37.32
N SER A 399 14.97 -0.21 36.03
CA SER A 399 13.58 -0.44 35.57
C SER A 399 13.38 -1.87 35.05
N HIS A 400 12.58 -2.63 35.79
CA HIS A 400 12.08 -3.93 35.36
C HIS A 400 11.21 -3.80 34.10
N GLY A 401 11.57 -4.51 33.03
CA GLY A 401 10.58 -5.22 32.21
C GLY A 401 10.11 -4.62 30.89
N ALA A 402 10.88 -3.77 30.20
CA ALA A 402 10.62 -3.55 28.76
C ALA A 402 11.32 -4.68 27.96
N PRO A 403 10.61 -5.45 27.12
CA PRO A 403 11.26 -6.44 26.26
C PRO A 403 12.25 -5.73 25.35
N ASP A 404 13.46 -6.28 25.28
CA ASP A 404 14.53 -5.81 24.42
C ASP A 404 14.02 -5.79 22.96
N VAL A 405 13.78 -4.62 22.39
CA VAL A 405 13.31 -4.47 21.00
C VAL A 405 14.33 -5.08 20.01
N ALA A 406 15.60 -5.20 20.40
CA ALA A 406 16.60 -5.93 19.63
C ALA A 406 16.32 -7.44 19.57
N SER A 407 15.54 -8.01 20.49
CA SER A 407 15.14 -9.42 20.51
C SER A 407 13.92 -9.75 19.63
N LEU A 408 13.16 -8.74 19.20
CA LEU A 408 12.05 -8.85 18.23
C LEU A 408 12.56 -8.99 16.78
N LEU A 409 13.74 -8.45 16.49
CA LEU A 409 14.40 -8.56 15.19
C LEU A 409 15.15 -9.89 15.04
N ARG A 410 14.42 -11.00 15.10
CA ARG A 410 14.97 -12.29 14.65
C ARG A 410 15.05 -12.33 13.13
N GLU A 411 15.98 -13.14 12.64
CA GLU A 411 16.16 -13.62 11.26
C GLU A 411 14.86 -13.95 10.51
N GLU A 412 13.82 -14.29 11.27
CA GLU A 412 12.54 -14.77 10.78
C GLU A 412 11.55 -13.66 10.43
N ALA A 413 11.71 -12.45 10.99
CA ALA A 413 10.79 -11.32 10.80
C ALA A 413 11.06 -10.55 9.49
N PHE A 414 12.16 -10.87 8.80
CA PHE A 414 12.61 -10.11 7.65
C PHE A 414 12.93 -11.01 6.45
N ILE A 415 12.20 -10.80 5.35
CA ILE A 415 12.41 -11.42 4.03
C ILE A 415 12.08 -12.92 3.99
N LYS A 416 10.90 -13.27 4.49
CA LYS A 416 10.24 -14.53 4.14
C LYS A 416 9.10 -14.25 3.16
N VAL A 417 9.26 -14.69 1.90
CA VAL A 417 8.11 -14.95 1.02
C VAL A 417 7.79 -16.42 1.18
N ASN A 418 6.61 -16.76 1.71
CA ASN A 418 6.23 -18.15 2.01
C ASN A 418 7.24 -18.89 2.91
N ASN A 419 7.74 -18.23 3.95
CA ASN A 419 8.76 -18.78 4.88
C ASN A 419 10.14 -19.08 4.27
N ILE A 420 10.40 -18.64 3.04
CA ILE A 420 11.69 -18.84 2.35
C ILE A 420 12.32 -17.48 2.05
N VAL A 421 13.62 -17.36 2.31
CA VAL A 421 14.43 -16.23 1.83
C VAL A 421 14.63 -16.44 0.33
N PRO A 422 14.11 -15.54 -0.53
CA PRO A 422 14.25 -15.71 -1.97
C PRO A 422 15.72 -15.57 -2.39
N VAL A 423 16.33 -16.69 -2.77
CA VAL A 423 17.70 -16.79 -3.30
C VAL A 423 17.67 -16.58 -4.81
N ILE A 424 18.68 -15.93 -5.37
CA ILE A 424 18.85 -15.82 -6.82
C ILE A 424 19.73 -16.97 -7.30
N ASN A 425 19.30 -17.76 -8.28
CA ASN A 425 20.16 -18.84 -8.76
C ASN A 425 21.35 -18.28 -9.56
N GLY A 426 22.56 -18.19 -8.97
CA GLY A 426 23.77 -17.89 -9.74
C GLY A 426 25.01 -17.49 -8.96
N PHE A 427 26.17 -18.04 -9.30
CA PHE A 427 27.47 -17.62 -8.74
C PHE A 427 27.97 -16.25 -9.28
N SER A 428 27.11 -15.49 -9.99
CA SER A 428 27.47 -14.28 -10.76
C SER A 428 26.52 -13.09 -10.50
N SER A 429 26.85 -11.91 -11.05
CA SER A 429 25.95 -10.75 -11.09
C SER A 429 24.59 -11.09 -11.69
N LEU A 430 23.52 -10.43 -11.20
CA LEU A 430 22.14 -10.50 -11.72
C LEU A 430 22.14 -10.53 -13.26
N GLY A 431 21.77 -11.67 -13.84
CA GLY A 431 21.84 -11.91 -15.28
C GLY A 431 20.48 -11.84 -15.97
N ASN A 432 20.48 -11.96 -17.29
CA ASN A 432 19.25 -12.02 -18.10
C ASN A 432 18.32 -13.16 -17.69
N GLN A 433 18.85 -14.25 -17.14
CA GLN A 433 18.04 -15.37 -16.66
C GLN A 433 17.25 -15.03 -15.39
N ASP A 434 17.80 -14.16 -14.54
CA ASP A 434 17.16 -13.73 -13.28
C ASP A 434 16.10 -12.64 -13.54
N LEU A 435 16.40 -11.72 -14.46
CA LEU A 435 15.54 -10.57 -14.75
C LEU A 435 14.55 -10.83 -15.88
N GLY A 436 14.76 -11.84 -16.73
CA GLY A 436 13.94 -12.14 -17.90
C GLY A 436 12.44 -12.35 -17.58
N PRO A 437 12.08 -13.21 -16.60
CA PRO A 437 10.68 -13.38 -16.20
C PRO A 437 10.05 -12.07 -15.71
N PHE A 438 10.80 -11.29 -14.94
CA PHE A 438 10.35 -10.02 -14.40
C PHE A 438 10.15 -8.94 -15.47
N ILE A 439 11.09 -8.82 -16.41
CA ILE A 439 10.99 -7.95 -17.59
C ILE A 439 9.76 -8.34 -18.43
N THR A 440 9.50 -9.63 -18.59
CA THR A 440 8.33 -10.13 -19.33
C THR A 440 7.03 -9.70 -18.66
N ILE A 441 6.94 -9.80 -17.33
CA ILE A 441 5.78 -9.32 -16.55
C ILE A 441 5.60 -7.81 -16.75
N LEU A 442 6.68 -7.02 -16.66
CA LEU A 442 6.64 -5.57 -16.87
C LEU A 442 6.20 -5.19 -18.29
N TYR A 443 6.64 -5.91 -19.32
CA TYR A 443 6.16 -5.72 -20.69
C TYR A 443 4.68 -6.07 -20.85
N GLY A 444 4.22 -7.15 -20.20
CA GLY A 444 2.82 -7.53 -20.16
C GLY A 444 1.95 -6.42 -19.55
N LEU A 445 2.38 -5.89 -18.40
CA LEU A 445 1.71 -4.77 -17.73
C LEU A 445 1.87 -3.45 -18.48
N GLY A 446 2.95 -3.26 -19.25
CA GLY A 446 3.18 -2.12 -20.12
C GLY A 446 2.06 -1.86 -21.12
N ARG A 447 1.22 -2.87 -21.40
CA ARG A 447 0.05 -2.75 -22.26
C ARG A 447 -1.10 -1.97 -21.63
N THR A 448 -1.24 -2.04 -20.31
CA THR A 448 -2.29 -1.34 -19.54
C THR A 448 -1.72 -0.19 -18.70
N HIS A 449 -0.43 -0.25 -18.37
CA HIS A 449 0.34 0.75 -17.62
C HIS A 449 1.63 1.09 -18.37
N PRO A 450 1.62 2.02 -19.34
CA PRO A 450 2.76 2.26 -20.23
C PRO A 450 4.11 2.50 -19.52
N ARG A 451 4.11 3.11 -18.33
CA ARG A 451 5.31 3.27 -17.48
C ARG A 451 6.00 1.95 -17.12
N ALA A 452 5.23 0.88 -16.89
CA ALA A 452 5.81 -0.44 -16.64
C ALA A 452 6.58 -0.95 -17.88
N GLY A 453 6.07 -0.67 -19.08
CA GLY A 453 6.76 -0.99 -20.33
C GLY A 453 8.02 -0.16 -20.54
N GLU A 454 7.99 1.14 -20.24
CA GLU A 454 9.19 2.00 -20.30
C GLU A 454 10.29 1.50 -19.36
N ILE A 455 9.93 1.11 -18.14
CA ILE A 455 10.87 0.55 -17.16
C ILE A 455 11.38 -0.83 -17.61
N ALA A 456 10.54 -1.66 -18.23
CA ALA A 456 10.97 -2.93 -18.81
C ALA A 456 12.08 -2.73 -19.85
N VAL A 457 11.90 -1.76 -20.76
CA VAL A 457 12.92 -1.40 -21.77
C VAL A 457 14.22 -0.95 -21.12
N GLN A 458 14.14 -0.06 -20.12
CA GLN A 458 15.33 0.42 -19.40
C GLN A 458 16.07 -0.70 -18.68
N LEU A 459 15.32 -1.60 -18.03
CA LEU A 459 15.90 -2.74 -17.31
C LEU A 459 16.53 -3.73 -18.28
N GLU A 460 15.89 -4.02 -19.41
CA GLU A 460 16.43 -4.89 -20.46
C GLU A 460 17.72 -4.31 -21.06
N GLN A 461 17.74 -3.01 -21.37
CA GLN A 461 18.94 -2.33 -21.86
C GLN A 461 20.08 -2.43 -20.84
N SER A 462 19.77 -2.23 -19.56
CA SER A 462 20.76 -2.33 -18.47
C SER A 462 21.29 -3.75 -18.33
N ALA A 463 20.42 -4.76 -18.42
CA ALA A 463 20.77 -6.16 -18.27
C ALA A 463 21.62 -6.71 -19.43
N ARG A 464 21.54 -6.12 -20.63
CA ARG A 464 22.39 -6.47 -21.79
C ARG A 464 23.83 -5.97 -21.69
N ILE A 465 24.12 -5.04 -20.77
CA ILE A 465 25.46 -4.47 -20.56
C ILE A 465 26.30 -5.38 -19.63
N ILE A 466 25.64 -6.22 -18.81
CA ILE A 466 26.25 -7.29 -18.02
C ILE A 466 26.43 -8.51 -18.90
#